data_AF-A0A0C9VEG7-F1
#
_entry.id   AF-A0A0C9VEG7-F1
#
_cell.length_a   1.000
_cell.length_b   1.000
_cell.length_c   1.000
_cell.angle_alpha   90.00
_cell.angle_beta   90.00
_cell.angle_gamma   90.00
#
_symmetry.space_group_name_H-M   'P 1'
#
loop_
_entity.id
_entity.type
_entity.pdbx_description
1 polymer ?
#
loop_
_entity_poly.entity_id
_entity_poly.type
_entity_poly.pdbx_seq_one_letter_code
_entity_poly.pdbx_strand_id
1 'polypeptide(L)'
;MPSYLLALLALQTIASPHCQHLAGLSERKLEKLLPGPSSVTPPPPGPLKDTSVKLVNDKAHPWMPLCKGYGMENGIVVALAYGSLLVDGNPLTNLVSIGAKSPATGPDPSKPADVGGLNGNNSIEGDASFTRDDFEFGDNHSFNNKLFDQISNRFGGGKYNLTVPGEYRFYRVQQSIVQNPHFSFTTPRFITAYREISFPFIFFVDGRKADGQLNLKDTLGFFPESRFPDDFRRIDGTNSSDLANNAATIMFNAHPIEPGRNDGKVNKFTVDTKSAAFDDPCGLYTSLVDVAIGRYPNPQDVLRKNLNANLGFLYQPFQGCPQRFPFGK
;
A
#
# COMPACT_ATOMS: atom_id res chain seq x y z
N MET A 1 -1.25 -15.27 4.02
CA MET A 1 -0.26 -14.40 4.73
C MET A 1 0.02 -13.21 3.82
N PRO A 2 -0.59 -12.02 4.04
CA PRO A 2 -1.04 -11.14 2.95
C PRO A 2 -0.18 -9.87 2.67
N SER A 3 0.01 -9.57 1.39
CA SER A 3 0.29 -8.32 0.65
C SER A 3 1.11 -7.21 1.30
N TYR A 4 2.24 -7.56 1.88
CA TYR A 4 2.91 -6.62 2.75
C TYR A 4 3.78 -5.55 2.09
N LEU A 5 4.01 -5.40 0.78
CA LEU A 5 5.01 -4.38 0.36
C LEU A 5 4.51 -2.92 0.51
N LEU A 6 3.33 -2.55 0.00
CA LEU A 6 2.75 -1.21 0.23
C LEU A 6 2.48 -0.94 1.73
N ALA A 7 2.02 -1.98 2.44
CA ALA A 7 1.71 -1.91 3.86
C ALA A 7 2.97 -1.85 4.74
N LEU A 8 4.00 -2.68 4.51
CA LEU A 8 5.28 -2.70 5.26
C LEU A 8 5.93 -1.33 5.21
N LEU A 9 5.75 -0.62 4.12
CA LEU A 9 6.42 0.64 3.89
C LEU A 9 5.66 1.82 4.52
N ALA A 10 4.33 1.77 4.55
CA ALA A 10 3.53 2.65 5.41
C ALA A 10 3.62 2.28 6.92
N LEU A 11 4.14 1.10 7.27
CA LEU A 11 3.91 0.44 8.56
C LEU A 11 4.66 1.02 9.76
N GLN A 12 5.60 1.97 9.64
CA GLN A 12 6.45 2.30 10.80
C GLN A 12 6.95 3.76 10.93
N THR A 13 6.27 4.79 10.46
CA THR A 13 6.88 6.15 10.44
C THR A 13 6.43 7.13 11.52
N ILE A 14 5.77 6.67 12.58
CA ILE A 14 5.42 7.56 13.71
C ILE A 14 5.63 6.88 15.07
N ALA A 15 6.85 6.48 15.50
CA ALA A 15 7.37 6.77 16.87
C ALA A 15 8.54 5.87 17.33
N SER A 16 9.62 6.44 17.90
CA SER A 16 10.44 5.86 19.00
C SER A 16 11.25 4.53 18.90
N PRO A 17 12.18 4.24 19.87
CA PRO A 17 13.46 3.57 19.62
C PRO A 17 13.63 2.18 20.29
N HIS A 18 14.45 1.33 19.65
CA HIS A 18 14.93 -0.02 20.04
C HIS A 18 13.93 -1.18 19.82
N CYS A 19 14.19 -2.04 18.82
CA CYS A 19 13.45 -3.28 18.59
C CYS A 19 14.41 -4.49 18.52
N GLN A 20 14.15 -5.48 19.37
CA GLN A 20 14.66 -6.87 19.27
C GLN A 20 13.47 -7.85 19.18
N HIS A 21 13.66 -8.89 18.37
CA HIS A 21 12.95 -10.18 18.20
C HIS A 21 11.43 -10.35 18.44
N LEU A 22 10.77 -11.01 17.48
CA LEU A 22 9.44 -11.63 17.60
C LEU A 22 9.51 -13.16 17.42
N ALA A 23 10.10 -13.85 18.40
CA ALA A 23 9.92 -15.30 18.56
C ALA A 23 9.81 -15.65 20.06
N GLY A 24 8.73 -16.34 20.44
CA GLY A 24 8.56 -16.90 21.79
C GLY A 24 7.12 -16.81 22.29
N LEU A 25 6.24 -17.67 21.79
CA LEU A 25 5.03 -18.02 22.54
C LEU A 25 5.39 -19.05 23.60
N SER A 26 4.80 -18.93 24.79
CA SER A 26 4.34 -20.12 25.49
C SER A 26 2.85 -19.96 25.81
N GLU A 27 2.09 -21.02 25.50
CA GLU A 27 0.70 -21.16 25.91
C GLU A 27 0.59 -21.08 27.44
N ARG A 28 0.01 -20.01 27.99
CA ARG A 28 -0.88 -20.02 29.18
C ARG A 28 -1.24 -18.59 29.64
N LYS A 29 -2.56 -18.42 29.88
CA LYS A 29 -3.27 -17.31 30.57
C LYS A 29 -3.49 -16.01 29.79
N LEU A 30 -4.62 -15.94 29.06
CA LEU A 30 -5.76 -15.11 29.48
C LEU A 30 -7.04 -15.42 28.64
N GLU A 31 -7.62 -16.61 28.84
CA GLU A 31 -9.04 -16.84 28.54
C GLU A 31 -9.83 -16.79 29.87
N LYS A 32 -10.65 -15.75 30.02
CA LYS A 32 -11.94 -15.64 30.74
C LYS A 32 -12.11 -14.24 31.34
N LEU A 33 -13.03 -13.48 30.73
CA LEU A 33 -13.82 -12.34 31.21
C LEU A 33 -14.27 -11.62 29.93
N LEU A 34 -15.44 -11.90 29.32
CA LEU A 34 -16.79 -11.73 29.84
C LEU A 34 -17.80 -12.41 28.87
N PRO A 35 -19.06 -12.68 29.30
CA PRO A 35 -20.09 -13.32 28.48
C PRO A 35 -20.51 -12.42 27.32
N GLY A 36 -20.89 -13.03 26.20
CA GLY A 36 -21.34 -12.30 25.01
C GLY A 36 -22.49 -11.33 25.31
N PRO A 37 -22.45 -10.09 24.80
CA PRO A 37 -23.62 -9.24 24.77
C PRO A 37 -24.36 -9.39 23.44
N SER A 38 -25.68 -9.49 23.53
CA SER A 38 -26.63 -9.20 22.45
C SER A 38 -26.17 -8.00 21.63
N SER A 39 -26.37 -8.03 20.31
CA SER A 39 -26.00 -6.94 19.41
C SER A 39 -26.74 -5.64 19.79
N VAL A 40 -26.14 -4.85 20.66
CA VAL A 40 -26.48 -3.45 20.83
C VAL A 40 -25.74 -2.74 19.72
N THR A 41 -26.46 -2.26 18.70
CA THR A 41 -25.90 -1.38 17.69
C THR A 41 -25.36 -0.15 18.44
N PRO A 42 -24.03 0.08 18.46
CA PRO A 42 -23.50 1.27 19.12
C PRO A 42 -24.08 2.52 18.44
N PRO A 43 -24.28 3.62 19.19
CA PRO A 43 -24.71 4.88 18.57
C PRO A 43 -23.71 5.28 17.46
N PRO A 44 -24.17 5.98 16.41
CA PRO A 44 -23.31 6.42 15.33
C PRO A 44 -22.03 7.08 15.86
N PRO A 45 -20.84 6.77 15.30
CA PRO A 45 -19.61 7.39 15.73
C PRO A 45 -19.70 8.92 15.70
N GLY A 46 -19.35 9.59 16.80
CA GLY A 46 -19.21 11.04 16.83
C GLY A 46 -17.99 11.53 16.04
N PRO A 47 -17.79 12.85 15.92
CA PRO A 47 -16.59 13.40 15.28
C PRO A 47 -15.29 12.84 15.88
N LEU A 48 -14.31 12.55 15.03
CA LEU A 48 -13.02 12.04 15.48
C LEU A 48 -12.31 13.07 16.37
N LYS A 49 -11.91 12.64 17.57
CA LYS A 49 -11.07 13.44 18.48
C LYS A 49 -9.58 13.39 18.10
N ASP A 50 -9.18 12.30 17.45
CA ASP A 50 -7.83 12.02 16.97
C ASP A 50 -7.95 11.64 15.49
N THR A 51 -7.37 12.46 14.62
CA THR A 51 -7.44 12.30 13.18
C THR A 51 -6.28 11.47 12.62
N SER A 52 -5.40 10.93 13.47
CA SER A 52 -4.37 10.01 13.01
C SER A 52 -5.01 8.77 12.38
N VAL A 53 -4.49 8.37 11.22
CA VAL A 53 -4.80 7.07 10.62
C VAL A 53 -4.22 6.00 11.51
N LYS A 54 -5.04 5.01 11.88
CA LYS A 54 -4.62 3.87 12.69
C LYS A 54 -4.78 2.60 11.88
N LEU A 55 -3.75 1.78 11.92
CA LEU A 55 -3.79 0.46 11.30
C LEU A 55 -4.42 -0.51 12.29
N VAL A 56 -5.37 -1.30 11.82
CA VAL A 56 -5.98 -2.36 12.61
C VAL A 56 -5.51 -3.70 12.11
N ASN A 57 -5.23 -4.57 13.07
CA ASN A 57 -4.58 -5.85 12.88
C ASN A 57 -5.44 -6.92 13.61
N ASP A 58 -5.62 -8.10 13.02
CA ASP A 58 -6.58 -9.12 13.47
C ASP A 58 -6.03 -10.05 14.58
N LYS A 59 -6.80 -11.06 15.03
CA LYS A 59 -6.36 -11.97 16.12
C LYS A 59 -5.07 -12.75 15.79
N ALA A 60 -4.73 -12.93 14.51
CA ALA A 60 -3.47 -13.54 14.09
C ALA A 60 -2.31 -12.52 14.03
N HIS A 61 -2.61 -11.23 14.13
CA HIS A 61 -1.66 -10.13 13.99
C HIS A 61 -2.08 -8.99 14.93
N PRO A 62 -1.56 -8.88 16.16
CA PRO A 62 -2.03 -7.85 17.11
C PRO A 62 -1.59 -6.43 16.72
N TRP A 63 -2.37 -5.41 17.12
CA TRP A 63 -1.96 -4.01 17.06
C TRP A 63 -0.68 -3.81 17.88
N MET A 64 0.32 -3.11 17.32
CA MET A 64 1.59 -2.82 17.99
C MET A 64 1.80 -1.31 18.15
N PRO A 65 2.44 -0.86 19.25
CA PRO A 65 2.90 0.52 19.39
C PRO A 65 3.87 0.88 18.25
N LEU A 66 3.76 2.12 17.78
CA LEU A 66 4.52 2.64 16.64
C LEU A 66 6.05 2.66 16.96
N CYS A 67 6.91 2.34 15.98
CA CYS A 67 8.39 2.31 16.02
C CYS A 67 9.00 3.31 14.99
N LYS A 68 10.26 3.78 15.11
CA LYS A 68 10.95 4.55 14.04
C LYS A 68 11.40 3.61 12.90
N GLY A 69 10.61 3.56 11.83
CA GLY A 69 10.54 2.52 10.80
C GLY A 69 11.61 2.43 9.75
N TYR A 70 11.21 2.27 8.49
CA TYR A 70 12.09 2.04 7.33
C TYR A 70 12.98 3.22 6.94
N GLY A 71 12.85 4.37 7.59
CA GLY A 71 13.50 5.61 7.15
C GLY A 71 12.77 6.20 5.93
N MET A 72 11.43 6.19 5.92
CA MET A 72 10.68 6.94 4.91
C MET A 72 10.50 8.38 5.33
N GLU A 73 10.64 9.27 4.36
CA GLU A 73 10.28 10.66 4.51
C GLU A 73 8.78 10.82 4.77
N ASN A 74 8.43 11.81 5.59
CA ASN A 74 7.06 12.08 6.02
C ASN A 74 6.08 12.26 4.85
N GLY A 75 6.52 12.82 3.72
CA GLY A 75 5.68 12.98 2.53
C GLY A 75 5.12 11.65 2.01
N ILE A 76 5.99 10.64 1.81
CA ILE A 76 5.61 9.29 1.37
C ILE A 76 4.60 8.68 2.36
N VAL A 77 4.90 8.82 3.64
CA VAL A 77 4.09 8.26 4.74
C VAL A 77 2.67 8.81 4.73
N VAL A 78 2.56 10.14 4.66
CA VAL A 78 1.27 10.82 4.65
C VAL A 78 0.48 10.43 3.40
N ALA A 79 1.14 10.37 2.23
CA ALA A 79 0.49 9.95 0.99
C ALA A 79 -0.07 8.52 1.10
N LEU A 80 0.74 7.57 1.59
CA LEU A 80 0.33 6.18 1.73
C LEU A 80 -0.78 6.01 2.78
N ALA A 81 -0.64 6.63 3.95
CA ALA A 81 -1.59 6.47 5.05
C ALA A 81 -2.98 7.04 4.72
N TYR A 82 -3.03 8.29 4.27
CA TYR A 82 -4.30 8.94 3.97
C TYR A 82 -4.87 8.51 2.62
N GLY A 83 -4.01 8.17 1.64
CA GLY A 83 -4.44 7.49 0.42
C GLY A 83 -5.17 6.19 0.74
N SER A 84 -4.53 5.31 1.54
CA SER A 84 -5.12 4.04 1.97
C SER A 84 -6.40 4.22 2.77
N LEU A 85 -6.44 5.17 3.69
CA LEU A 85 -7.64 5.45 4.47
C LEU A 85 -8.82 5.85 3.58
N LEU A 86 -8.58 6.70 2.59
CA LEU A 86 -9.63 7.23 1.73
C LEU A 86 -10.17 6.19 0.75
N VAL A 87 -9.35 5.25 0.29
CA VAL A 87 -9.76 4.27 -0.72
C VAL A 87 -10.21 2.93 -0.13
N ASP A 88 -9.59 2.47 0.96
CA ASP A 88 -9.80 1.12 1.55
C ASP A 88 -10.17 1.12 3.03
N GLY A 89 -9.92 2.23 3.73
CA GLY A 89 -10.16 2.38 5.15
C GLY A 89 -11.56 2.86 5.51
N ASN A 90 -11.79 3.04 6.81
CA ASN A 90 -13.03 3.59 7.36
C ASN A 90 -12.81 5.03 7.85
N PRO A 91 -13.28 6.05 7.10
CA PRO A 91 -13.14 7.45 7.51
C PRO A 91 -13.96 7.83 8.74
N LEU A 92 -14.94 7.01 9.18
CA LEU A 92 -15.69 7.29 10.41
C LEU A 92 -14.85 6.99 11.66
N THR A 93 -13.94 6.02 11.57
CA THR A 93 -13.11 5.57 12.69
C THR A 93 -11.62 5.88 12.50
N ASN A 94 -11.22 6.33 11.31
CA ASN A 94 -9.84 6.48 10.87
C ASN A 94 -9.01 5.19 10.98
N LEU A 95 -9.66 4.05 10.74
CA LEU A 95 -9.05 2.73 10.81
C LEU A 95 -8.90 2.10 9.41
N VAL A 96 -7.71 1.57 9.13
CA VAL A 96 -7.43 0.81 7.90
C VAL A 96 -6.99 -0.60 8.29
N SER A 97 -7.63 -1.61 7.70
CA SER A 97 -7.11 -2.98 7.78
C SER A 97 -5.94 -3.13 6.80
N ILE A 98 -4.80 -3.64 7.28
CA ILE A 98 -3.64 -3.92 6.42
C ILE A 98 -3.75 -5.23 5.63
N GLY A 99 -4.89 -5.92 5.74
CA GLY A 99 -5.19 -7.14 5.00
C GLY A 99 -6.63 -7.13 4.51
N ALA A 100 -7.36 -8.24 4.74
CA ALA A 100 -8.76 -8.36 4.36
C ALA A 100 -9.69 -7.42 5.16
N LYS A 101 -10.92 -7.26 4.67
CA LYS A 101 -11.99 -6.54 5.36
C LYS A 101 -12.13 -7.09 6.78
N SER A 102 -12.20 -6.18 7.76
CA SER A 102 -12.25 -6.54 9.17
C SER A 102 -13.31 -5.73 9.90
N PRO A 103 -14.17 -6.36 10.73
CA PRO A 103 -15.12 -5.62 11.57
C PRO A 103 -14.41 -4.72 12.61
N ALA A 104 -13.12 -4.93 12.85
CA ALA A 104 -12.32 -4.13 13.75
C ALA A 104 -12.06 -2.70 13.23
N THR A 105 -12.35 -2.41 11.94
CA THR A 105 -12.37 -1.03 11.43
C THR A 105 -13.67 -0.29 11.78
N GLY A 106 -14.63 -0.95 12.45
CA GLY A 106 -15.89 -0.37 12.90
C GLY A 106 -17.01 -0.46 11.87
N PRO A 107 -18.20 0.12 12.18
CA PRO A 107 -19.35 0.07 11.28
C PRO A 107 -19.05 0.72 9.93
N ASP A 108 -19.45 0.04 8.85
CA ASP A 108 -19.24 0.55 7.50
C ASP A 108 -20.08 1.80 7.23
N PRO A 109 -19.54 2.79 6.48
CA PRO A 109 -20.33 3.82 5.87
C PRO A 109 -21.29 3.24 4.82
N SER A 110 -22.27 4.05 4.38
CA SER A 110 -23.19 3.65 3.32
C SER A 110 -22.45 3.29 2.03
N LYS A 111 -22.98 2.31 1.29
CA LYS A 111 -22.52 2.00 -0.08
C LYS A 111 -22.48 3.26 -0.96
N PRO A 112 -21.56 3.35 -1.93
CA PRO A 112 -20.70 2.28 -2.46
C PRO A 112 -19.36 2.05 -1.74
N ALA A 113 -19.11 2.70 -0.60
CA ALA A 113 -17.91 2.44 0.18
C ALA A 113 -17.86 0.99 0.70
N ASP A 114 -16.71 0.33 0.51
CA ASP A 114 -16.55 -1.08 0.89
C ASP A 114 -15.77 -1.27 2.18
N VAL A 115 -14.86 -0.35 2.54
CA VAL A 115 -13.94 -0.49 3.68
C VAL A 115 -13.28 -1.88 3.64
N GLY A 116 -12.66 -2.18 2.50
CA GLY A 116 -12.20 -3.52 2.15
C GLY A 116 -10.89 -3.92 2.82
N GLY A 117 -10.16 -2.97 3.42
CA GLY A 117 -8.76 -3.17 3.75
C GLY A 117 -7.87 -3.30 2.51
N LEU A 118 -6.56 -3.40 2.71
CA LEU A 118 -5.58 -3.41 1.63
C LEU A 118 -5.60 -4.66 0.73
N ASN A 119 -6.39 -5.69 1.04
CA ASN A 119 -6.65 -6.78 0.10
C ASN A 119 -7.75 -6.44 -0.93
N GLY A 120 -8.47 -5.33 -0.76
CA GLY A 120 -9.48 -4.89 -1.72
C GLY A 120 -8.84 -4.56 -3.06
N ASN A 121 -9.30 -5.21 -4.14
CA ASN A 121 -8.79 -4.95 -5.49
C ASN A 121 -9.28 -3.59 -6.04
N ASN A 122 -8.53 -3.03 -6.99
CA ASN A 122 -8.83 -1.81 -7.74
C ASN A 122 -8.92 -0.53 -6.89
N SER A 123 -8.06 -0.43 -5.88
CA SER A 123 -7.88 0.78 -5.06
C SER A 123 -6.40 1.17 -5.03
N ILE A 124 -5.65 0.71 -4.02
CA ILE A 124 -4.19 0.75 -3.96
C ILE A 124 -3.60 -0.60 -4.40
N GLU A 125 -4.20 -1.70 -3.94
CA GLU A 125 -3.88 -3.02 -4.48
C GLU A 125 -4.37 -3.09 -5.93
N GLY A 126 -3.57 -3.74 -6.76
CA GLY A 126 -3.89 -3.92 -8.16
C GLY A 126 -2.87 -4.82 -8.87
N ASP A 127 -3.19 -5.08 -10.13
CA ASP A 127 -2.50 -6.08 -10.94
C ASP A 127 -1.01 -5.77 -11.17
N ALA A 128 -0.31 -6.76 -11.72
CA ALA A 128 1.12 -6.75 -11.97
C ALA A 128 1.95 -6.53 -10.70
N SER A 129 1.48 -7.00 -9.54
CA SER A 129 2.31 -7.03 -8.33
C SER A 129 3.56 -7.89 -8.56
N PHE A 130 4.70 -7.46 -8.01
CA PHE A 130 6.00 -8.09 -8.32
C PHE A 130 6.21 -9.42 -7.55
N THR A 131 5.47 -9.68 -6.46
CA THR A 131 5.53 -10.95 -5.69
C THR A 131 4.16 -11.53 -5.32
N ARG A 132 3.07 -10.95 -5.85
CA ARG A 132 1.67 -11.36 -5.62
C ARG A 132 0.99 -11.56 -6.97
N ASP A 133 0.05 -12.49 -7.02
CA ASP A 133 -0.77 -12.71 -8.20
C ASP A 133 -1.76 -11.56 -8.40
N ASP A 134 -2.32 -11.47 -9.61
CA ASP A 134 -3.43 -10.57 -9.89
C ASP A 134 -4.72 -11.10 -9.24
N PHE A 135 -5.65 -10.21 -8.90
CA PHE A 135 -6.92 -10.58 -8.24
C PHE A 135 -7.74 -11.60 -9.04
N GLU A 136 -7.65 -11.55 -10.37
CA GLU A 136 -8.28 -12.50 -11.29
C GLU A 136 -7.97 -13.97 -10.93
N PHE A 137 -6.81 -14.25 -10.33
CA PHE A 137 -6.35 -15.59 -9.99
C PHE A 137 -6.71 -16.01 -8.56
N GLY A 138 -7.42 -15.16 -7.80
CA GLY A 138 -8.05 -15.49 -6.53
C GLY A 138 -7.26 -15.13 -5.26
N ASP A 139 -5.94 -14.99 -5.33
CA ASP A 139 -5.10 -14.59 -4.19
C ASP A 139 -4.13 -13.46 -4.57
N ASN A 140 -4.64 -12.23 -4.48
CA ASN A 140 -3.87 -11.00 -4.74
C ASN A 140 -2.91 -10.59 -3.60
N HIS A 141 -2.78 -11.40 -2.56
CA HIS A 141 -2.13 -10.96 -1.34
C HIS A 141 -1.05 -11.92 -0.84
N SER A 142 -1.24 -13.23 -0.87
CA SER A 142 -0.23 -14.14 -0.38
C SER A 142 1.07 -14.05 -1.18
N PHE A 143 2.20 -14.18 -0.48
CA PHE A 143 3.49 -14.23 -1.14
C PHE A 143 3.54 -15.41 -2.13
N ASN A 144 3.85 -15.11 -3.38
CA ASN A 144 4.00 -16.11 -4.43
C ASN A 144 5.48 -16.40 -4.68
N ASN A 145 5.95 -17.56 -4.23
CA ASN A 145 7.32 -18.04 -4.42
C ASN A 145 7.71 -18.10 -5.90
N LYS A 146 6.80 -18.50 -6.80
CA LYS A 146 7.12 -18.61 -8.24
C LYS A 146 7.41 -17.25 -8.86
N LEU A 147 6.67 -16.21 -8.48
CA LEU A 147 6.95 -14.84 -8.91
C LEU A 147 8.27 -14.34 -8.32
N PHE A 148 8.53 -14.60 -7.03
CA PHE A 148 9.81 -14.24 -6.43
C PHE A 148 11.01 -14.96 -7.08
N ASP A 149 10.89 -16.24 -7.41
CA ASP A 149 11.91 -17.02 -8.10
C ASP A 149 12.26 -16.45 -9.48
N GLN A 150 11.29 -15.84 -10.18
CA GLN A 150 11.55 -15.15 -11.46
C GLN A 150 12.49 -13.96 -11.27
N ILE A 151 12.35 -13.20 -10.18
CA ILE A 151 13.27 -12.10 -9.83
C ILE A 151 14.68 -12.64 -9.63
N SER A 152 14.80 -13.67 -8.78
CA SER A 152 16.08 -14.27 -8.38
C SER A 152 16.82 -14.89 -9.56
N ASN A 153 16.14 -15.71 -10.34
CA ASN A 153 16.77 -16.57 -11.33
C ASN A 153 17.01 -15.87 -12.68
N ARG A 154 16.19 -14.87 -13.03
CA ARG A 154 16.21 -14.28 -14.37
C ARG A 154 16.90 -12.92 -14.43
N PHE A 155 16.87 -12.16 -13.34
CA PHE A 155 17.30 -10.76 -13.37
C PHE A 155 18.39 -10.45 -12.32
N GLY A 156 18.42 -11.18 -11.19
CA GLY A 156 19.12 -10.73 -9.99
C GLY A 156 20.61 -10.96 -9.86
N GLY A 157 21.21 -11.96 -10.51
CA GLY A 157 22.62 -12.31 -10.25
C GLY A 157 22.94 -12.52 -8.75
N GLY A 158 21.94 -12.88 -7.93
CA GLY A 158 22.04 -12.98 -6.47
C GLY A 158 21.64 -11.73 -5.65
N LYS A 159 21.31 -10.61 -6.31
CA LYS A 159 20.93 -9.33 -5.68
C LYS A 159 19.64 -8.75 -6.26
N TYR A 160 18.99 -7.88 -5.49
CA TYR A 160 17.90 -7.04 -5.92
C TYR A 160 18.39 -5.59 -5.92
N ASN A 161 18.59 -5.02 -7.11
CA ASN A 161 19.07 -3.65 -7.33
C ASN A 161 18.31 -3.01 -8.51
N LEU A 162 18.51 -1.73 -8.78
CA LEU A 162 17.71 -0.94 -9.75
C LEU A 162 17.54 -1.59 -11.14
N THR A 163 18.53 -2.33 -11.65
CA THR A 163 18.45 -3.01 -12.96
C THR A 163 17.37 -4.08 -12.96
N VAL A 164 17.19 -4.79 -11.85
CA VAL A 164 16.29 -5.93 -11.72
C VAL A 164 14.81 -5.52 -11.84
N PRO A 165 14.33 -4.53 -11.07
CA PRO A 165 12.97 -4.03 -11.18
C PRO A 165 12.57 -3.41 -12.52
N GLY A 166 13.49 -2.79 -13.27
CA GLY A 166 13.17 -2.20 -14.57
C GLY A 166 12.65 -3.25 -15.56
N GLU A 167 13.44 -4.31 -15.74
CA GLU A 167 13.06 -5.45 -16.58
C GLU A 167 11.87 -6.22 -16.02
N TYR A 168 11.86 -6.46 -14.71
CA TYR A 168 10.85 -7.30 -14.09
C TYR A 168 9.47 -6.62 -14.01
N ARG A 169 9.41 -5.30 -13.83
CA ARG A 169 8.17 -4.50 -13.90
C ARG A 169 7.53 -4.65 -15.27
N PHE A 170 8.29 -4.44 -16.34
CA PHE A 170 7.80 -4.61 -17.69
C PHE A 170 7.32 -6.05 -17.92
N TYR A 171 8.12 -7.04 -17.51
CA TYR A 171 7.74 -8.44 -17.60
C TYR A 171 6.42 -8.75 -16.89
N ARG A 172 6.19 -8.24 -15.67
CA ARG A 172 4.94 -8.47 -14.93
C ARG A 172 3.74 -7.84 -15.62
N VAL A 173 3.89 -6.65 -16.21
CA VAL A 173 2.83 -6.03 -17.01
C VAL A 173 2.50 -6.89 -18.24
N GLN A 174 3.52 -7.32 -19.01
CA GLN A 174 3.31 -8.19 -20.17
C GLN A 174 2.65 -9.51 -19.77
N GLN A 175 3.08 -10.11 -18.65
CA GLN A 175 2.50 -11.32 -18.12
C GLN A 175 1.00 -11.14 -17.80
N SER A 176 0.62 -10.04 -17.15
CA SER A 176 -0.78 -9.75 -16.85
C SER A 176 -1.60 -9.47 -18.12
N ILE A 177 -1.04 -8.77 -19.13
CA ILE A 177 -1.71 -8.58 -20.43
C ILE A 177 -2.06 -9.92 -21.08
N VAL A 178 -1.17 -10.91 -21.02
CA VAL A 178 -1.35 -12.19 -21.73
C VAL A 178 -2.14 -13.24 -20.91
N GLN A 179 -2.27 -13.07 -19.60
CA GLN A 179 -2.91 -14.06 -18.69
C GLN A 179 -4.21 -13.58 -18.05
N ASN A 180 -4.36 -12.27 -17.80
CA ASN A 180 -5.48 -11.72 -17.05
C ASN A 180 -6.44 -10.95 -18.00
N PRO A 181 -7.61 -11.49 -18.37
CA PRO A 181 -8.56 -10.80 -19.24
C PRO A 181 -9.13 -9.50 -18.66
N HIS A 182 -9.04 -9.30 -17.34
CA HIS A 182 -9.48 -8.09 -16.63
C HIS A 182 -8.30 -7.24 -16.14
N PHE A 183 -7.10 -7.45 -16.70
CA PHE A 183 -5.89 -6.71 -16.33
C PHE A 183 -6.13 -5.20 -16.34
N SER A 184 -5.83 -4.53 -15.23
CA SER A 184 -5.93 -3.08 -15.09
C SER A 184 -4.62 -2.48 -14.58
N PHE A 185 -4.10 -1.52 -15.33
CA PHE A 185 -2.88 -0.78 -15.00
C PHE A 185 -3.06 0.71 -15.29
N THR A 186 -4.08 1.27 -14.66
CA THR A 186 -4.48 2.68 -14.73
C THR A 186 -4.07 3.44 -13.47
N THR A 187 -4.06 4.76 -13.50
CA THR A 187 -3.74 5.58 -12.31
C THR A 187 -4.85 5.42 -11.24
N PRO A 188 -4.52 5.23 -9.94
CA PRO A 188 -3.23 5.41 -9.27
C PRO A 188 -2.26 4.21 -9.33
N ARG A 189 -2.74 3.01 -9.67
CA ARG A 189 -1.92 1.79 -9.71
C ARG A 189 -0.72 1.93 -10.65
N PHE A 190 -0.94 2.51 -11.83
CA PHE A 190 0.10 2.76 -12.83
C PHE A 190 1.35 3.41 -12.22
N ILE A 191 1.20 4.54 -11.53
CA ILE A 191 2.33 5.29 -10.94
C ILE A 191 2.88 4.58 -9.68
N THR A 192 2.00 4.12 -8.81
CA THR A 192 2.38 3.51 -7.53
C THR A 192 3.17 2.20 -7.72
N ALA A 193 2.80 1.38 -8.70
CA ALA A 193 3.46 0.11 -9.01
C ALA A 193 4.95 0.26 -9.39
N TYR A 194 5.35 1.38 -10.01
CA TYR A 194 6.75 1.69 -10.30
C TYR A 194 7.50 2.19 -9.07
N ARG A 195 6.86 2.96 -8.19
CA ARG A 195 7.50 3.39 -6.92
C ARG A 195 7.69 2.19 -6.00
N GLU A 196 6.68 1.34 -5.89
CA GLU A 196 6.66 0.16 -5.02
C GLU A 196 7.82 -0.79 -5.25
N ILE A 197 8.07 -1.12 -6.51
CA ILE A 197 9.09 -2.09 -6.87
C ILE A 197 10.52 -1.57 -6.59
N SER A 198 10.70 -0.25 -6.38
CA SER A 198 11.97 0.36 -5.95
C SER A 198 12.24 0.18 -4.46
N PHE A 199 11.17 0.12 -3.66
CA PHE A 199 11.26 0.22 -2.23
C PHE A 199 12.14 -0.83 -1.53
N PRO A 200 12.22 -2.10 -1.98
CA PRO A 200 13.10 -3.06 -1.33
C PRO A 200 14.58 -2.63 -1.36
N PHE A 201 15.11 -2.19 -2.50
CA PHE A 201 16.52 -1.79 -2.55
C PHE A 201 16.79 -0.43 -1.90
N ILE A 202 15.75 0.37 -1.61
CA ILE A 202 15.88 1.65 -0.89
C ILE A 202 15.80 1.42 0.63
N PHE A 203 14.80 0.66 1.08
CA PHE A 203 14.40 0.62 2.48
C PHE A 203 14.76 -0.69 3.20
N PHE A 204 14.99 -1.78 2.48
CA PHE A 204 15.32 -3.08 3.08
C PHE A 204 16.82 -3.36 3.10
N VAL A 205 17.62 -2.51 2.45
CA VAL A 205 19.07 -2.50 2.59
C VAL A 205 19.43 -1.90 3.95
N ASP A 206 20.31 -2.56 4.70
CA ASP A 206 20.79 -2.03 5.98
C ASP A 206 21.39 -0.63 5.77
N GLY A 207 20.90 0.34 6.54
CA GLY A 207 21.24 1.75 6.42
C GLY A 207 22.70 2.09 6.70
N ARG A 208 23.47 1.18 7.31
CA ARG A 208 24.94 1.33 7.41
C ARG A 208 25.62 1.14 6.05
N LYS A 209 24.98 0.44 5.12
CA LYS A 209 25.44 0.25 3.74
C LYS A 209 24.75 1.23 2.79
N ALA A 210 23.42 1.24 2.81
CA ALA A 210 22.57 2.06 1.95
C ALA A 210 23.01 2.10 0.46
N ASP A 211 23.50 0.97 -0.07
CA ASP A 211 24.16 0.86 -1.38
C ASP A 211 23.22 0.44 -2.53
N GLY A 212 21.93 0.25 -2.23
CA GLY A 212 20.95 -0.22 -3.20
C GLY A 212 21.12 -1.69 -3.61
N GLN A 213 21.93 -2.48 -2.90
CA GLN A 213 22.24 -3.87 -3.24
C GLN A 213 21.63 -4.85 -2.23
N LEU A 214 20.32 -5.04 -2.30
CA LEU A 214 19.62 -5.95 -1.38
C LEU A 214 19.96 -7.41 -1.71
N ASN A 215 20.32 -8.19 -0.68
CA ASN A 215 20.55 -9.62 -0.85
C ASN A 215 19.20 -10.36 -0.98
N LEU A 216 19.08 -11.25 -1.97
CA LEU A 216 17.86 -12.05 -2.14
C LEU A 216 17.59 -13.02 -0.98
N LYS A 217 18.61 -13.36 -0.18
CA LYS A 217 18.38 -14.07 1.09
C LYS A 217 17.66 -13.18 2.10
N ASP A 218 18.03 -11.90 2.16
CA ASP A 218 17.45 -10.95 3.12
C ASP A 218 16.03 -10.55 2.69
N THR A 219 15.72 -10.52 1.38
CA THR A 219 14.34 -10.31 0.89
C THR A 219 13.35 -11.36 1.42
N LEU A 220 13.79 -12.60 1.67
CA LEU A 220 12.94 -13.64 2.25
C LEU A 220 12.57 -13.33 3.71
N GLY A 221 13.39 -12.58 4.45
CA GLY A 221 12.99 -12.08 5.76
C GLY A 221 11.82 -11.10 5.66
N PHE A 222 11.84 -10.21 4.67
CA PHE A 222 10.83 -9.17 4.53
C PHE A 222 9.50 -9.65 3.93
N PHE A 223 9.53 -10.49 2.90
CA PHE A 223 8.34 -10.79 2.10
C PHE A 223 7.43 -11.89 2.67
N PRO A 224 7.92 -13.12 2.92
CA PRO A 224 7.14 -14.17 3.55
C PRO A 224 7.13 -14.09 5.08
N GLU A 225 8.23 -13.64 5.71
CA GLU A 225 8.37 -13.67 7.18
C GLU A 225 8.01 -12.35 7.87
N SER A 226 7.85 -11.25 7.12
CA SER A 226 7.59 -9.91 7.65
C SER A 226 8.54 -9.52 8.80
N ARG A 227 9.80 -9.91 8.68
CA ARG A 227 10.83 -9.78 9.71
C ARG A 227 12.05 -9.03 9.18
N PHE A 228 12.53 -8.06 9.96
CA PHE A 228 13.84 -7.47 9.74
C PHE A 228 14.97 -8.49 9.96
N PRO A 229 16.10 -8.38 9.23
CA PRO A 229 17.34 -9.02 9.63
C PRO A 229 17.74 -8.63 11.07
N ASP A 230 18.49 -9.50 11.74
CA ASP A 230 19.01 -9.20 13.07
C ASP A 230 19.95 -7.98 13.02
N ASP A 231 19.84 -7.09 14.02
CA ASP A 231 20.55 -5.79 14.08
C ASP A 231 20.37 -4.91 12.83
N PHE A 232 19.25 -5.07 12.11
CA PHE A 232 18.93 -4.19 10.98
C PHE A 232 18.87 -2.72 11.41
N ARG A 233 19.57 -1.87 10.66
CA ARG A 233 19.47 -0.42 10.78
C ARG A 233 18.70 0.14 9.59
N ARG A 234 17.72 1.00 9.86
CA ARG A 234 17.05 1.76 8.79
C ARG A 234 18.00 2.72 8.09
N ILE A 235 17.69 3.07 6.84
CA ILE A 235 18.35 4.14 6.10
C ILE A 235 18.10 5.52 6.75
N ASP A 236 19.00 6.47 6.50
CA ASP A 236 18.69 7.90 6.66
C ASP A 236 17.60 8.28 5.66
N GLY A 237 16.40 8.56 6.16
CA GLY A 237 15.24 8.82 5.32
C GLY A 237 15.24 10.15 4.58
N THR A 238 16.25 10.98 4.79
CA THR A 238 16.47 12.22 4.06
C THR A 238 16.52 11.93 2.55
N ASN A 239 15.71 12.65 1.76
CA ASN A 239 15.58 12.50 0.30
C ASN A 239 15.08 11.12 -0.17
N SER A 240 14.48 10.30 0.70
CA SER A 240 13.94 9.00 0.28
C SER A 240 12.79 9.12 -0.73
N SER A 241 12.07 10.25 -0.76
CA SER A 241 11.11 10.58 -1.82
C SER A 241 11.78 10.71 -3.18
N ASP A 242 12.89 11.46 -3.25
CA ASP A 242 13.65 11.64 -4.49
C ASP A 242 14.30 10.34 -4.95
N LEU A 243 14.81 9.51 -4.03
CA LEU A 243 15.32 8.18 -4.37
C LEU A 243 14.25 7.31 -5.02
N ALA A 244 13.05 7.25 -4.43
CA ALA A 244 11.94 6.47 -4.98
C ALA A 244 11.46 7.01 -6.33
N ASN A 245 11.36 8.33 -6.49
CA ASN A 245 10.95 8.96 -7.74
C ASN A 245 11.99 8.75 -8.85
N ASN A 246 13.27 8.95 -8.56
CA ASN A 246 14.36 8.75 -9.53
C ASN A 246 14.45 7.29 -9.95
N ALA A 247 14.35 6.36 -9.01
CA ALA A 247 14.28 4.93 -9.32
C ALA A 247 13.09 4.60 -10.22
N ALA A 248 11.89 5.09 -9.86
CA ALA A 248 10.69 4.88 -10.66
C ALA A 248 10.85 5.40 -12.09
N THR A 249 11.42 6.60 -12.27
CA THR A 249 11.72 7.19 -13.57
C THR A 249 12.71 6.36 -14.38
N ILE A 250 13.78 5.86 -13.77
CA ILE A 250 14.77 5.02 -14.46
C ILE A 250 14.11 3.70 -14.94
N MET A 251 13.30 3.08 -14.08
CA MET A 251 12.59 1.84 -14.43
C MET A 251 11.54 2.05 -15.51
N PHE A 252 10.79 3.16 -15.45
CA PHE A 252 9.83 3.52 -16.49
C PHE A 252 10.52 3.77 -17.83
N ASN A 253 11.60 4.55 -17.83
CA ASN A 253 12.34 4.89 -19.05
C ASN A 253 13.05 3.68 -19.70
N ALA A 254 13.29 2.60 -18.96
CA ALA A 254 13.82 1.37 -19.54
C ALA A 254 12.81 0.72 -20.51
N HIS A 255 11.52 0.73 -20.15
CA HIS A 255 10.43 0.17 -20.95
C HIS A 255 9.15 1.01 -20.79
N PRO A 256 9.04 2.16 -21.48
CA PRO A 256 7.86 3.01 -21.38
C PRO A 256 6.60 2.28 -21.84
N ILE A 257 5.55 2.35 -21.04
CA ILE A 257 4.23 1.80 -21.35
C ILE A 257 3.16 2.83 -21.01
N GLU A 258 2.11 2.87 -21.81
CA GLU A 258 0.95 3.71 -21.54
C GLU A 258 0.04 3.04 -20.48
N PRO A 259 -0.62 3.82 -19.60
CA PRO A 259 -1.62 3.27 -18.70
C PRO A 259 -2.81 2.72 -19.48
N GLY A 260 -3.42 1.65 -18.98
CA GLY A 260 -4.49 0.98 -19.72
C GLY A 260 -4.99 -0.29 -19.07
N ARG A 261 -5.82 -1.03 -19.80
CA ARG A 261 -6.47 -2.25 -19.33
C ARG A 261 -6.80 -3.22 -20.46
N ASN A 262 -6.92 -4.50 -20.15
CA ASN A 262 -7.52 -5.47 -21.06
C ASN A 262 -9.04 -5.29 -21.15
N ASP A 263 -9.59 -5.43 -22.36
CA ASP A 263 -11.03 -5.29 -22.64
C ASP A 263 -11.77 -6.64 -22.50
N GLY A 264 -11.74 -7.22 -21.30
CA GLY A 264 -12.43 -8.47 -20.96
C GLY A 264 -11.86 -9.73 -21.64
N LYS A 265 -10.70 -9.61 -22.30
CA LYS A 265 -10.00 -10.71 -22.99
C LYS A 265 -8.49 -10.52 -22.84
N VAL A 266 -7.77 -11.62 -22.72
CA VAL A 266 -6.30 -11.60 -22.75
C VAL A 266 -5.79 -11.07 -24.10
N ASN A 267 -4.63 -10.42 -24.08
CA ASN A 267 -4.01 -9.79 -25.26
C ASN A 267 -4.90 -8.72 -25.94
N LYS A 268 -5.74 -8.03 -25.17
CA LYS A 268 -6.60 -6.94 -25.65
C LYS A 268 -6.39 -5.67 -24.85
N PHE A 269 -5.12 -5.31 -24.66
CA PHE A 269 -4.75 -4.11 -23.92
C PHE A 269 -5.17 -2.86 -24.70
N THR A 270 -5.90 -1.98 -24.03
CA THR A 270 -6.38 -0.70 -24.55
C THR A 270 -5.86 0.41 -23.65
N VAL A 271 -5.35 1.47 -24.28
CA VAL A 271 -4.82 2.64 -23.57
C VAL A 271 -5.98 3.39 -22.92
N ASP A 272 -5.81 3.76 -21.66
CA ASP A 272 -6.75 4.60 -20.93
C ASP A 272 -6.29 6.05 -20.95
N THR A 273 -6.89 6.85 -21.84
CA THR A 273 -6.57 8.27 -22.01
C THR A 273 -7.01 9.17 -20.85
N LYS A 274 -7.74 8.63 -19.86
CA LYS A 274 -8.10 9.36 -18.63
C LYS A 274 -7.06 9.20 -17.53
N SER A 275 -6.22 8.18 -17.60
CA SER A 275 -5.15 7.99 -16.63
C SER A 275 -4.10 9.08 -16.78
N ALA A 276 -3.61 9.58 -15.65
CA ALA A 276 -2.51 10.51 -15.64
C ALA A 276 -1.23 9.88 -16.22
N ALA A 277 -0.39 10.72 -16.84
CA ALA A 277 0.94 10.33 -17.26
C ALA A 277 1.82 9.92 -16.06
N PHE A 278 2.87 9.16 -16.33
CA PHE A 278 3.73 8.61 -15.28
C PHE A 278 4.38 9.69 -14.40
N ASP A 279 4.81 10.78 -15.02
CA ASP A 279 5.51 11.91 -14.41
C ASP A 279 4.56 13.02 -13.91
N ASP A 280 3.26 12.77 -13.84
CA ASP A 280 2.26 13.72 -13.35
C ASP A 280 1.91 13.48 -11.86
N PRO A 281 2.60 14.16 -10.91
CA PRO A 281 2.29 14.03 -9.48
C PRO A 281 0.90 14.56 -9.13
N CYS A 282 0.38 15.53 -9.89
CA CYS A 282 -0.95 16.09 -9.66
C CYS A 282 -2.04 15.13 -10.14
N GLY A 283 -1.80 14.43 -11.24
CA GLY A 283 -2.63 13.35 -11.72
C GLY A 283 -2.71 12.16 -10.77
N LEU A 284 -1.62 11.80 -10.08
CA LEU A 284 -1.68 10.81 -8.99
C LEU A 284 -2.59 11.30 -7.85
N TYR A 285 -2.39 12.53 -7.40
CA TYR A 285 -3.19 13.14 -6.35
C TYR A 285 -4.69 13.17 -6.71
N THR A 286 -5.04 13.70 -7.89
CA THR A 286 -6.43 13.80 -8.32
C THR A 286 -7.06 12.43 -8.50
N SER A 287 -6.32 11.43 -8.99
CA SER A 287 -6.84 10.06 -9.12
C SER A 287 -7.19 9.44 -7.76
N LEU A 288 -6.37 9.65 -6.72
CA LEU A 288 -6.70 9.20 -5.36
C LEU A 288 -7.95 9.90 -4.82
N VAL A 289 -8.10 11.21 -5.10
CA VAL A 289 -9.30 11.97 -4.75
C VAL A 289 -10.52 11.45 -5.52
N ASP A 290 -10.40 11.15 -6.80
CA ASP A 290 -11.50 10.68 -7.64
C ASP A 290 -11.98 9.27 -7.23
N VAL A 291 -11.07 8.40 -6.79
CA VAL A 291 -11.46 7.13 -6.14
C VAL A 291 -12.29 7.40 -4.88
N ALA A 292 -11.86 8.32 -4.02
CA ALA A 292 -12.62 8.68 -2.82
C ALA A 292 -14.01 9.25 -3.17
N ILE A 293 -14.14 10.07 -4.21
CA ILE A 293 -15.43 10.56 -4.71
C ILE A 293 -16.34 9.39 -5.13
N GLY A 294 -15.79 8.42 -5.86
CA GLY A 294 -16.53 7.24 -6.29
C GLY A 294 -17.05 6.40 -5.12
N ARG A 295 -16.28 6.30 -4.02
CA ARG A 295 -16.68 5.57 -2.81
C ARG A 295 -17.69 6.34 -1.96
N TYR A 296 -17.62 7.66 -1.97
CA TYR A 296 -18.44 8.54 -1.13
C TYR A 296 -19.12 9.61 -2.01
N PRO A 297 -20.17 9.26 -2.77
CA PRO A 297 -20.80 10.19 -3.72
C PRO A 297 -21.62 11.29 -3.04
N ASN A 298 -22.16 11.05 -1.84
CA ASN A 298 -22.97 12.02 -1.11
C ASN A 298 -22.78 11.91 0.42
N PRO A 299 -21.56 12.11 0.95
CA PRO A 299 -21.30 12.00 2.37
C PRO A 299 -21.97 13.15 3.14
N GLN A 300 -22.55 12.82 4.29
CA GLN A 300 -23.21 13.79 5.17
C GLN A 300 -22.55 13.82 6.54
N ASP A 301 -22.85 14.87 7.31
CA ASP A 301 -22.52 15.01 8.72
C ASP A 301 -21.05 14.68 9.06
N VAL A 302 -20.83 13.73 9.97
CA VAL A 302 -19.53 13.30 10.47
C VAL A 302 -18.68 12.70 9.35
N LEU A 303 -19.28 11.91 8.45
CA LEU A 303 -18.55 11.30 7.33
C LEU A 303 -17.96 12.38 6.41
N ARG A 304 -18.76 13.40 6.05
CA ARG A 304 -18.29 14.52 5.23
C ARG A 304 -17.16 15.28 5.92
N LYS A 305 -17.31 15.58 7.21
CA LYS A 305 -16.29 16.28 8.00
C LYS A 305 -14.97 15.52 8.03
N ASN A 306 -15.02 14.21 8.29
CA ASN A 306 -13.82 13.38 8.36
C ASN A 306 -13.17 13.23 6.97
N LEU A 307 -13.96 13.06 5.91
CA LEU A 307 -13.45 13.01 4.54
C LEU A 307 -12.71 14.29 4.16
N ASN A 308 -13.27 15.47 4.45
CA ASN A 308 -12.59 16.75 4.18
C ASN A 308 -11.27 16.89 4.94
N ALA A 309 -11.23 16.47 6.21
CA ALA A 309 -10.00 16.46 6.99
C ALA A 309 -8.94 15.52 6.38
N ASN A 310 -9.32 14.28 6.06
CA ASN A 310 -8.43 13.29 5.48
C ASN A 310 -7.94 13.66 4.07
N LEU A 311 -8.77 14.31 3.25
CA LEU A 311 -8.38 14.89 1.96
C LEU A 311 -7.38 16.05 2.12
N GLY A 312 -7.52 16.85 3.18
CA GLY A 312 -6.57 17.90 3.54
C GLY A 312 -5.20 17.34 3.96
N PHE A 313 -5.18 16.20 4.66
CA PHE A 313 -3.95 15.49 4.99
C PHE A 313 -3.32 14.83 3.76
N LEU A 314 -4.12 14.16 2.92
CA LEU A 314 -3.64 13.59 1.67
C LEU A 314 -2.98 14.64 0.77
N TYR A 315 -3.49 15.87 0.75
CA TYR A 315 -2.93 16.96 -0.05
C TYR A 315 -1.55 17.45 0.41
N GLN A 316 -1.17 17.26 1.69
CA GLN A 316 0.10 17.75 2.23
C GLN A 316 1.33 17.38 1.38
N PRO A 317 1.56 16.10 0.98
CA PRO A 317 2.69 15.73 0.11
C PRO A 317 2.59 16.23 -1.34
N PHE A 318 1.46 16.82 -1.75
CA PHE A 318 1.23 17.30 -3.12
C PHE A 318 1.12 18.84 -3.18
N GLN A 319 1.80 19.54 -2.28
CA GLN A 319 1.91 21.00 -2.36
C GLN A 319 2.46 21.41 -3.74
N GLY A 320 1.71 22.24 -4.45
CA GLY A 320 1.99 22.63 -5.84
C GLY A 320 0.91 22.19 -6.83
N CYS A 321 0.11 21.18 -6.46
CA CYS A 321 -1.08 20.81 -7.21
C CYS A 321 -2.30 21.64 -6.76
N PRO A 322 -3.31 21.87 -7.63
CA PRO A 322 -4.56 22.50 -7.19
C PRO A 322 -5.30 21.60 -6.19
N GLN A 323 -5.46 22.05 -4.94
CA GLN A 323 -6.20 21.29 -3.93
C GLN A 323 -7.68 21.15 -4.33
N ARG A 324 -8.20 19.92 -4.21
CA ARG A 324 -9.59 19.55 -4.52
C ARG A 324 -10.44 19.53 -3.25
N PHE A 325 -11.67 20.03 -3.36
CA PHE A 325 -12.66 20.08 -2.26
C PHE A 325 -13.98 19.44 -2.71
N PRO A 326 -14.00 18.13 -3.01
CA PRO A 326 -15.17 17.48 -3.61
C PRO A 326 -16.43 17.51 -2.74
N PHE A 327 -16.28 17.68 -1.43
CA PHE A 327 -17.40 17.72 -0.48
C PHE A 327 -17.53 19.07 0.24
N GLY A 328 -17.02 20.14 -0.38
CA GLY A 328 -17.02 21.50 0.17
C GLY A 328 -15.77 21.81 1.00
N LYS A 329 -15.62 23.09 1.37
CA LYS A 329 -14.58 23.60 2.27
C LYS A 329 -15.05 23.58 3.73
#